data_AF-A0A7Y9EYV7-F1
#
_entry.id   AF-A0A7Y9EYV7-F1
#
_cell.length_a   1.000
_cell.length_b   1.000
_cell.length_c   1.000
_cell.angle_alpha   90.00
_cell.angle_beta   90.00
_cell.angle_gamma   90.00
#
_symmetry.space_group_name_H-M   'P 1'
#
loop_
_entity.id
_entity.type
_entity.pdbx_description
1 polymer ?
#
loop_
_entity_poly.entity_id
_entity_poly.type
_entity_poly.pdbx_seq_one_letter_code
_entity_poly.pdbx_strand_id
1 'polypeptide(L)'
;MSTSAPHHQTSPVRRPARRPARPGPRAGAGRRLLVALGTVAAATGLVVGAAQVSGAAPDTKAPAPDTIVRVTGNADGGFGIQHYDGSTQFPPTMSEAMAECQEYPKKIGRVRCRKEVKTWYRDLADLKQAIKYARRAG
;
A
#
# COMPACT_ATOMS: atom_id res chain seq x y z
N MET A 1 -42.57 30.56 7.97
CA MET A 1 -41.89 30.97 6.73
C MET A 1 -40.58 31.62 7.12
N SER A 2 -39.44 30.99 6.81
CA SER A 2 -38.12 31.63 6.61
C SER A 2 -37.11 30.53 6.35
N THR A 3 -36.94 30.23 5.06
CA THR A 3 -35.97 29.26 4.53
C THR A 3 -34.67 30.02 4.30
N SER A 4 -33.61 29.72 5.05
CA SER A 4 -32.26 30.24 4.77
C SER A 4 -31.49 29.21 3.94
N ALA A 5 -31.09 29.62 2.73
CA ALA A 5 -30.33 28.83 1.78
C ALA A 5 -28.82 28.80 2.15
N PRO A 6 -28.09 27.70 1.90
CA PRO A 6 -26.64 27.72 1.98
C PRO A 6 -25.99 28.16 0.65
N HIS A 7 -25.09 29.14 0.76
CA HIS A 7 -24.20 29.60 -0.31
C HIS A 7 -23.18 28.51 -0.68
N HIS A 8 -23.19 28.06 -1.94
CA HIS A 8 -22.11 27.25 -2.52
C HIS A 8 -20.97 28.17 -2.99
N GLN A 9 -19.85 28.19 -2.27
CA GLN A 9 -18.59 28.76 -2.74
C GLN A 9 -17.84 27.71 -3.58
N THR A 10 -17.73 27.97 -4.88
CA THR A 10 -16.94 27.18 -5.82
C THR A 10 -15.48 27.64 -5.78
N SER A 11 -14.59 26.84 -5.21
CA SER A 11 -13.15 27.06 -5.30
C SER A 11 -12.62 26.62 -6.67
N PRO A 12 -11.83 27.44 -7.39
CA PRO A 12 -11.26 27.06 -8.68
C PRO A 12 -10.08 26.08 -8.51
N VAL A 13 -10.15 24.97 -9.26
CA VAL A 13 -9.11 23.95 -9.36
C VAL A 13 -7.84 24.54 -9.99
N ARG A 14 -6.77 24.67 -9.18
CA ARG A 14 -5.43 25.09 -9.62
C ARG A 14 -4.79 23.97 -10.45
N ARG A 15 -4.56 24.20 -11.75
CA ARG A 15 -3.75 23.32 -12.62
C ARG A 15 -2.31 23.22 -12.11
N PRO A 16 -1.71 22.02 -12.02
CA PRO A 16 -0.27 21.91 -11.77
C PRO A 16 0.53 22.29 -13.02
N ALA A 17 1.50 23.18 -12.83
CA ALA A 17 2.43 23.63 -13.87
C ALA A 17 3.37 22.48 -14.28
N ARG A 18 3.51 22.26 -15.60
CA ARG A 18 4.52 21.36 -16.18
C ARG A 18 5.91 21.95 -15.94
N ARG A 19 6.79 21.22 -15.25
CA ARG A 19 8.22 21.54 -15.16
C ARG A 19 8.92 21.24 -16.50
N PRO A 20 9.81 22.11 -17.00
CA PRO A 20 10.62 21.83 -18.18
C PRO A 20 11.72 20.81 -17.88
N ALA A 21 12.01 19.97 -18.87
CA ALA A 21 13.08 18.97 -18.85
C ALA A 21 14.45 19.64 -18.82
N ARG A 22 15.35 19.14 -17.96
CA ARG A 22 16.76 19.57 -17.90
C ARG A 22 17.57 18.78 -18.94
N PRO A 23 18.30 19.43 -19.86
CA PRO A 23 19.22 18.75 -20.75
C PRO A 23 20.46 18.26 -19.99
N GLY A 24 20.94 17.06 -20.34
CA GLY A 24 22.08 16.40 -19.70
C GLY A 24 23.44 16.92 -20.16
N PRO A 25 24.53 16.61 -19.43
CA PRO A 25 25.88 16.80 -19.91
C PRO A 25 26.35 15.59 -20.73
N ARG A 26 26.81 15.85 -21.95
CA ARG A 26 27.64 14.96 -22.75
C ARG A 26 29.12 15.13 -22.34
N ALA A 27 29.89 14.10 -22.69
CA ALA A 27 31.34 14.05 -22.85
C ALA A 27 32.15 13.63 -21.61
N GLY A 28 32.56 12.37 -21.65
CA GLY A 28 33.74 11.84 -20.98
C GLY A 28 34.27 10.70 -21.83
N ALA A 29 35.03 11.05 -22.88
CA ALA A 29 35.77 10.10 -23.69
C ALA A 29 36.83 9.41 -22.83
N GLY A 30 36.81 8.08 -22.79
CA GLY A 30 37.74 7.27 -22.01
C GLY A 30 37.89 5.88 -22.61
N ARG A 31 38.41 5.83 -23.84
CA ARG A 31 38.83 4.61 -24.54
C ARG A 31 39.95 3.93 -23.76
N ARG A 32 39.75 2.68 -23.35
CA ARG A 32 40.74 1.58 -23.35
C ARG A 32 40.04 0.27 -22.98
N LEU A 33 39.56 -0.42 -24.03
CA LEU A 33 39.17 -1.81 -23.98
C LEU A 33 40.46 -2.63 -23.93
N LEU A 34 40.84 -3.15 -22.75
CA LEU A 34 41.87 -4.16 -22.62
C LEU A 34 41.18 -5.53 -22.59
N VAL A 35 41.12 -6.15 -23.76
CA VAL A 35 40.86 -7.58 -23.91
C VAL A 35 42.17 -8.30 -23.58
N ALA A 36 42.18 -9.06 -22.49
CA ALA A 36 43.22 -10.05 -22.22
C ALA A 36 42.52 -11.41 -22.05
N LEU A 37 42.61 -12.24 -23.09
CA LEU A 37 42.38 -13.68 -22.97
C LEU A 37 43.55 -14.29 -22.17
N GLY A 38 43.26 -15.10 -21.16
CA GLY A 38 44.25 -15.85 -20.42
C GLY A 38 43.62 -16.70 -19.31
N THR A 39 43.54 -18.00 -19.54
CA THR A 39 42.82 -19.05 -18.81
C THR A 39 43.42 -19.45 -17.45
N VAL A 40 42.50 -19.71 -16.50
CA VAL A 40 42.50 -20.75 -15.45
C VAL A 40 43.48 -20.61 -14.27
N ALA A 41 42.93 -20.27 -13.09
CA ALA A 41 43.22 -20.96 -11.83
C ALA A 41 42.09 -20.69 -10.82
N ALA A 42 41.55 -21.76 -10.26
CA ALA A 42 40.44 -21.75 -9.33
C ALA A 42 40.75 -20.98 -8.04
N ALA A 43 39.96 -19.97 -7.76
CA ALA A 43 39.72 -19.47 -6.42
C ALA A 43 38.25 -19.10 -6.33
N THR A 44 37.44 -20.03 -5.85
CA THR A 44 36.09 -19.78 -5.34
C THR A 44 36.19 -18.86 -4.13
N GLY A 45 36.40 -17.57 -4.38
CA GLY A 45 36.19 -16.51 -3.41
C GLY A 45 34.69 -16.25 -3.34
N LEU A 46 34.02 -16.97 -2.44
CA LEU A 46 32.65 -16.69 -2.05
C LEU A 46 32.63 -15.28 -1.45
N VAL A 47 32.44 -14.24 -2.27
CA VAL A 47 32.13 -12.90 -1.77
C VAL A 47 30.69 -12.96 -1.29
N VAL A 48 30.50 -13.47 -0.08
CA VAL A 48 29.29 -13.24 0.69
C VAL A 48 29.30 -11.75 0.96
N GLY A 49 28.66 -10.99 0.07
CA GLY A 49 28.25 -9.64 0.37
C GLY A 49 27.30 -9.73 1.55
N ALA A 50 27.85 -9.57 2.76
CA ALA A 50 27.08 -9.27 3.94
C ALA A 50 26.39 -7.94 3.65
N ALA A 51 25.21 -8.00 3.04
CA ALA A 51 24.26 -6.91 3.08
C ALA A 51 23.97 -6.71 4.56
N GLN A 52 24.69 -5.76 5.15
CA GLN A 52 24.48 -5.37 6.52
C GLN A 52 23.08 -4.77 6.54
N VAL A 53 22.11 -5.57 7.01
CA VAL A 53 20.81 -5.05 7.39
C VAL A 53 21.13 -4.10 8.55
N SER A 54 21.35 -2.84 8.20
CA SER A 54 21.43 -1.78 9.18
C SER A 54 20.06 -1.81 9.83
N GLY A 55 19.99 -2.36 11.05
CA GLY A 55 18.76 -2.38 11.82
C GLY A 55 18.24 -0.96 11.82
N ALA A 56 17.10 -0.74 11.16
CA ALA A 56 16.48 0.57 11.17
C ALA A 56 16.32 0.95 12.63
N ALA A 57 16.89 2.09 13.02
CA ALA A 57 16.67 2.64 14.35
C ALA A 57 15.15 2.66 14.58
N PRO A 58 14.66 2.27 15.77
CA PRO A 58 13.23 2.23 16.03
C PRO A 58 12.65 3.60 15.70
N ASP A 59 11.67 3.63 14.80
CA ASP A 59 10.99 4.88 14.44
C ASP A 59 10.29 5.39 15.71
N THR A 60 10.84 6.44 16.31
CA THR A 60 10.32 7.02 17.55
C THR A 60 9.08 7.88 17.30
N LYS A 61 8.69 8.06 16.04
CA LYS A 61 7.48 8.81 15.70
C LYS A 61 6.26 7.93 15.97
N ALA A 62 5.30 8.48 16.72
CA ALA A 62 4.00 7.86 16.88
C ALA A 62 3.35 7.62 15.49
N PRO A 63 2.70 6.46 15.26
CA PRO A 63 1.94 6.19 14.05
C PRO A 63 0.88 7.25 13.77
N ALA A 64 0.45 7.36 12.50
CA ALA A 64 -0.69 8.19 12.16
C ALA A 64 -1.96 7.71 12.91
N PRO A 65 -2.88 8.61 13.30
CA PRO A 65 -4.10 8.25 14.04
C PRO A 65 -4.92 7.11 13.42
N ASP A 66 -5.01 7.09 12.09
CA ASP A 66 -5.71 6.10 11.26
C ASP A 66 -4.88 4.83 10.97
N THR A 67 -3.75 4.64 11.66
CA THR A 67 -2.98 3.40 11.52
C THR A 67 -3.76 2.24 12.11
N ILE A 68 -4.04 1.20 11.32
CA ILE A 68 -4.69 -0.02 11.80
C ILE A 68 -3.72 -0.78 12.70
N VAL A 69 -4.06 -0.90 13.99
CA VAL A 69 -3.23 -1.59 14.98
C VAL A 69 -3.73 -2.98 15.31
N ARG A 70 -5.02 -3.29 15.06
CA ARG A 70 -5.61 -4.61 15.32
C ARG A 70 -6.74 -4.89 14.35
N VAL A 71 -6.79 -6.12 13.87
CA VAL A 71 -7.94 -6.67 13.14
C VAL A 71 -8.44 -7.92 13.89
N THR A 72 -9.73 -7.98 14.17
CA THR A 72 -10.41 -9.12 14.83
C THR A 72 -11.52 -9.68 13.94
N GLY A 73 -12.08 -10.84 14.31
CA GLY A 73 -13.17 -11.45 13.54
C GLY A 73 -12.71 -12.11 12.23
N ASN A 74 -13.66 -12.31 11.32
CA ASN A 74 -13.48 -12.96 10.02
C ASN A 74 -14.58 -12.52 9.02
N ALA A 75 -14.53 -13.00 7.78
CA ALA A 75 -15.47 -12.58 6.74
C ALA A 75 -16.93 -12.98 7.03
N ASP A 76 -17.14 -14.11 7.71
CA ASP A 76 -18.48 -14.66 7.97
C ASP A 76 -19.16 -13.98 9.17
N GLY A 77 -18.41 -13.77 10.25
CA GLY A 77 -18.90 -13.15 11.49
C GLY A 77 -18.67 -11.65 11.59
N GLY A 78 -18.05 -11.04 10.58
CA GLY A 78 -17.67 -9.63 10.56
C GLY A 78 -16.26 -9.39 11.08
N PHE A 79 -15.61 -8.37 10.53
CA PHE A 79 -14.30 -7.90 11.00
C PHE A 79 -14.46 -6.73 11.97
N GLY A 80 -13.56 -6.61 12.93
CA GLY A 80 -13.37 -5.39 13.73
C GLY A 80 -12.01 -4.79 13.44
N ILE A 81 -11.94 -3.50 13.11
CA ILE A 81 -10.72 -2.78 12.73
C ILE A 81 -10.47 -1.69 13.77
N GLN A 82 -9.43 -1.87 14.60
CA GLN A 82 -9.02 -0.88 15.59
C GLN A 82 -7.85 -0.05 15.06
N HIS A 83 -7.96 1.26 15.20
CA HIS A 83 -6.96 2.23 14.80
C HIS A 83 -6.13 2.71 15.99
N TYR A 84 -4.99 3.36 15.70
CA TYR A 84 -4.04 3.82 16.70
C TYR A 84 -4.63 4.89 17.63
N ASP A 85 -5.53 5.72 17.13
CA ASP A 85 -6.28 6.71 17.91
C ASP A 85 -7.33 6.12 18.87
N GLY A 86 -7.48 4.79 18.90
CA GLY A 86 -8.44 4.07 19.73
C GLY A 86 -9.81 3.87 19.08
N SER A 87 -10.08 4.48 17.92
CA SER A 87 -11.32 4.27 17.19
C SER A 87 -11.43 2.85 16.66
N THR A 88 -12.65 2.34 16.57
CA THR A 88 -12.93 1.01 16.01
C THR A 88 -14.03 1.10 14.96
N GLN A 89 -13.81 0.45 13.83
CA GLN A 89 -14.77 0.34 12.74
C GLN A 89 -15.21 -1.12 12.59
N PHE A 90 -16.51 -1.29 12.33
CA PHE A 90 -17.15 -2.58 12.08
C PHE A 90 -17.75 -2.54 10.69
N PRO A 91 -16.99 -2.93 9.65
CA PRO A 91 -17.56 -3.12 8.33
C PRO A 91 -18.73 -4.11 8.34
N PRO A 92 -19.56 -4.11 7.28
CA PRO A 92 -20.50 -5.19 7.06
C PRO A 92 -19.82 -6.57 7.10
N THR A 93 -20.62 -7.61 7.13
CA THR A 93 -20.16 -8.97 6.83
C THR A 93 -19.97 -9.16 5.32
N MET A 94 -19.25 -10.21 4.94
CA MET A 94 -19.07 -10.53 3.52
C MET A 94 -20.40 -10.84 2.83
N SER A 95 -21.34 -11.51 3.51
CA SER A 95 -22.67 -11.81 2.97
C SER A 95 -23.48 -10.53 2.74
N GLU A 96 -23.47 -9.59 3.69
CA GLU A 96 -24.15 -8.29 3.55
C GLU A 96 -23.56 -7.48 2.39
N ALA A 97 -22.23 -7.34 2.31
CA ALA A 97 -21.58 -6.64 1.21
C ALA A 97 -21.79 -7.33 -0.16
N MET A 98 -21.90 -8.67 -0.19
CA MET A 98 -22.25 -9.42 -1.40
C MET A 98 -23.70 -9.20 -1.83
N ALA A 99 -24.62 -9.00 -0.88
CA ALA A 99 -26.03 -8.72 -1.15
C ALA A 99 -26.18 -7.38 -1.87
N GLU A 100 -25.50 -6.33 -1.38
CA GLU A 100 -25.44 -5.01 -2.02
C GLU A 100 -24.96 -5.07 -3.48
N CYS A 101 -24.07 -6.01 -3.82
CA CYS A 101 -23.62 -6.17 -5.20
C CYS A 101 -24.72 -6.60 -6.18
N GLN A 102 -25.85 -7.13 -5.72
CA GLN A 102 -26.95 -7.53 -6.59
C GLN A 102 -27.76 -6.35 -7.10
N GLU A 103 -27.73 -5.23 -6.38
CA GLU A 103 -28.46 -4.00 -6.71
C GLU A 103 -27.90 -3.31 -7.97
N TYR A 104 -26.69 -3.69 -8.41
CA TYR A 104 -26.13 -3.16 -9.65
C TYR A 104 -26.91 -3.68 -10.87
N PRO A 105 -27.54 -2.80 -11.67
CA PRO A 105 -28.37 -3.22 -12.79
C PRO A 105 -27.55 -3.92 -13.87
N LYS A 106 -26.35 -3.38 -14.17
CA LYS A 106 -25.45 -3.90 -15.20
C LYS A 106 -24.67 -5.10 -14.67
N LYS A 107 -24.62 -6.19 -15.46
CA LYS A 107 -23.86 -7.42 -15.14
C LYS A 107 -22.40 -7.13 -14.78
N ILE A 108 -21.74 -6.25 -15.55
CA ILE A 108 -20.34 -5.88 -15.29
C ILE A 108 -20.16 -5.16 -13.94
N GLY A 109 -21.15 -4.37 -13.52
CA GLY A 109 -21.17 -3.71 -12.21
C GLY A 109 -21.18 -4.73 -11.08
N ARG A 110 -22.04 -5.77 -11.17
CA ARG A 110 -22.09 -6.85 -10.17
C ARG A 110 -20.79 -7.62 -10.06
N VAL A 111 -20.19 -7.98 -11.20
CA VAL A 111 -18.91 -8.72 -11.23
C VAL A 111 -17.81 -7.88 -10.58
N ARG A 112 -17.73 -6.59 -10.92
CA ARG A 112 -16.76 -5.67 -10.32
C ARG A 112 -16.96 -5.54 -8.82
N CYS A 113 -18.19 -5.27 -8.37
CA CYS A 113 -18.52 -5.17 -6.95
C CYS A 113 -18.13 -6.45 -6.20
N ARG A 114 -18.54 -7.62 -6.68
CA ARG A 114 -18.19 -8.91 -6.04
C ARG A 114 -16.68 -9.13 -5.96
N LYS A 115 -15.92 -8.71 -6.99
CA LYS A 115 -14.46 -8.82 -6.97
C LYS A 115 -13.85 -7.88 -5.93
N GLU A 116 -14.28 -6.62 -5.89
CA GLU A 116 -13.80 -5.63 -4.93
C GLU A 116 -14.08 -6.09 -3.50
N VAL A 117 -15.29 -6.52 -3.21
CA VAL A 117 -15.67 -7.04 -1.89
C VAL A 117 -14.84 -8.27 -1.51
N LYS A 118 -14.72 -9.29 -2.39
CA LYS A 118 -13.88 -10.47 -2.13
C LYS A 118 -12.42 -10.12 -1.85
N THR A 119 -11.89 -9.18 -2.63
CA THR A 119 -10.49 -8.74 -2.48
C THR A 119 -10.29 -8.05 -1.15
N TRP A 120 -11.19 -7.13 -0.79
CA TRP A 120 -11.12 -6.37 0.44
C TRP A 120 -11.17 -7.27 1.69
N TYR A 121 -12.07 -8.26 1.75
CA TYR A 121 -12.12 -9.21 2.87
C TYR A 121 -10.90 -10.14 2.94
N ARG A 122 -10.35 -10.55 1.78
CA ARG A 122 -9.10 -11.31 1.75
C ARG A 122 -7.95 -10.48 2.31
N ASP A 123 -7.83 -9.23 1.87
CA ASP A 123 -6.76 -8.33 2.32
C ASP A 123 -6.85 -8.02 3.82
N LEU A 124 -8.07 -7.96 4.39
CA LEU A 124 -8.24 -7.86 5.85
C LEU A 124 -7.77 -9.09 6.61
N ALA A 125 -8.01 -10.29 6.09
CA ALA A 125 -7.50 -11.52 6.69
C ALA A 125 -5.97 -11.57 6.64
N ASP A 126 -5.39 -11.15 5.51
CA ASP A 126 -3.94 -11.06 5.33
C ASP A 126 -3.33 -10.01 6.26
N LEU A 127 -3.93 -8.83 6.38
CA LEU A 127 -3.51 -7.77 7.31
C LEU A 127 -3.55 -8.24 8.77
N LYS A 128 -4.63 -8.94 9.17
CA LYS A 128 -4.74 -9.55 10.51
C LYS A 128 -3.55 -10.47 10.79
N GLN A 129 -3.19 -11.32 9.83
CA GLN A 129 -2.07 -12.24 9.97
C GLN A 129 -0.72 -11.50 10.02
N ALA A 130 -0.54 -10.47 9.17
CA ALA A 130 0.66 -9.65 9.16
C ALA A 130 0.87 -8.93 10.51
N ILE A 131 -0.18 -8.32 11.09
CA ILE A 131 -0.12 -7.70 12.42
C ILE A 131 0.21 -8.74 13.49
N LYS A 132 -0.40 -9.94 13.43
CA LYS A 132 -0.12 -11.02 14.37
C LYS A 132 1.33 -11.52 14.27
N TYR A 133 1.92 -11.49 13.08
CA TYR A 133 3.32 -11.84 12.87
C TYR A 133 4.24 -10.73 13.41
N ALA A 134 4.00 -9.47 13.06
CA ALA A 134 4.80 -8.34 13.51
C ALA A 134 4.87 -8.24 15.05
N ARG A 135 3.75 -8.48 15.74
CA ARG A 135 3.70 -8.51 17.21
C ARG A 135 4.48 -9.65 17.87
N ARG A 136 4.80 -10.71 17.11
CA ARG A 136 5.60 -11.85 17.59
C ARG A 136 7.08 -11.71 17.23
N ALA A 137 7.40 -10.90 16.23
CA ALA A 137 8.75 -10.70 15.71
C ALA A 137 9.48 -9.49 16.35
N GLY A 138 8.73 -8.58 16.98
CA GLY A 138 9.27 -7.54 17.88
C GLY A 138 9.28 -8.00 19.33
#